data_AF-A0A925BP40-F1
#
_entry.id   AF-A0A925BP40-F1
#
_cell.length_a   1.000
_cell.length_b   1.000
_cell.length_c   1.000
_cell.angle_alpha   90.00
_cell.angle_beta   90.00
_cell.angle_gamma   90.00
#
_symmetry.space_group_name_H-M   'P 1'
#
loop_
_entity.id
_entity.type
_entity.pdbx_description
1 polymer ?
#
loop_
_entity_poly.entity_id
_entity_poly.type
_entity_poly.pdbx_seq_one_letter_code
_entity_poly.pdbx_strand_id
1 'polypeptide(L)'
;EFSANDLLERGETDLCVLIGAETVPYFSPLAQSHLRSIPTIVLDYPGSPPAFTPTIAFTTAVYGLHAVGTVYRMDNVPVQLRSSMTTELPTDADVLCRILAEHDSFKDQMITPLA
;
A
#
# COMPACT_ATOMS: atom_id res chain seq x y z
N GLU A 1 -12.92 -15.46 -6.58
CA GLU A 1 -11.59 -14.91 -6.29
C GLU A 1 -11.60 -13.47 -6.79
N PHE A 2 -11.17 -12.50 -5.98
CA PHE A 2 -11.21 -11.08 -6.35
C PHE A 2 -9.79 -10.65 -6.72
N SER A 3 -9.54 -10.45 -8.01
CA SER A 3 -8.29 -9.86 -8.49
C SER A 3 -8.41 -8.34 -8.51
N ALA A 4 -7.36 -7.63 -8.08
CA ALA A 4 -7.29 -6.18 -8.18
C ALA A 4 -7.47 -5.70 -9.64
N ASN A 5 -6.94 -6.46 -10.60
CA ASN A 5 -7.11 -6.17 -12.03
C ASN A 5 -8.60 -6.15 -12.41
N ASP A 6 -9.36 -7.19 -12.04
CA ASP A 6 -10.77 -7.33 -12.43
C ASP A 6 -11.65 -6.25 -11.81
N LEU A 7 -11.39 -5.87 -10.56
CA LEU A 7 -12.11 -4.78 -9.87
C LEU A 7 -11.87 -3.43 -10.56
N LEU A 8 -10.62 -3.17 -10.96
CA LEU A 8 -10.25 -1.96 -11.70
C LEU A 8 -10.85 -1.93 -13.11
N GLU A 9 -10.83 -3.05 -13.84
CA GLU A 9 -11.44 -3.13 -15.18
C GLU A 9 -12.92 -2.82 -15.18
N ARG A 10 -13.63 -3.24 -14.12
CA ARG A 10 -15.07 -3.02 -13.96
C ARG A 10 -15.41 -1.64 -13.40
N GLY A 11 -14.41 -0.88 -12.96
CA GLY A 11 -14.62 0.44 -12.37
C GLY A 11 -15.32 0.41 -11.01
N GLU A 12 -15.25 -0.72 -10.29
CA GLU A 12 -15.94 -0.90 -9.00
C GLU A 12 -15.27 -0.15 -7.83
N THR A 13 -13.98 0.21 -7.99
CA THR A 13 -13.19 0.90 -6.99
C THR A 13 -13.16 2.41 -7.24
N ASP A 14 -13.36 3.19 -6.18
CA ASP A 14 -13.29 4.66 -6.18
C ASP A 14 -11.98 5.21 -5.58
N LEU A 15 -11.17 4.36 -4.94
CA LEU A 15 -9.84 4.67 -4.42
C LEU A 15 -8.97 3.41 -4.41
N CYS A 16 -7.65 3.56 -4.59
CA CYS A 16 -6.70 2.45 -4.46
C CYS A 16 -5.54 2.77 -3.52
N VAL A 17 -5.24 1.83 -2.63
CA VAL A 17 -4.00 1.80 -1.83
C VAL A 17 -3.13 0.67 -2.35
N LEU A 18 -1.94 1.00 -2.85
CA LEU A 18 -0.98 0.07 -3.44
C LEU A 18 0.24 -0.05 -2.51
N ILE A 19 0.60 -1.29 -2.16
CA ILE A 19 1.81 -1.62 -1.39
C ILE A 19 2.70 -2.44 -2.32
N GLY A 20 3.81 -1.88 -2.77
CA GLY A 20 4.55 -2.45 -3.89
C GLY A 20 3.81 -2.26 -5.22
N ALA A 21 4.09 -1.16 -5.92
CA ALA A 21 3.41 -0.83 -7.18
C ALA A 21 4.11 -1.42 -8.43
N GLU A 22 5.15 -2.25 -8.27
CA GLU A 22 5.95 -2.77 -9.38
C GLU A 22 5.16 -3.68 -10.33
N THR A 23 4.04 -4.23 -9.88
CA THR A 23 3.20 -5.12 -10.71
C THR A 23 2.15 -4.38 -11.53
N VAL A 24 1.97 -3.08 -11.32
CA VAL A 24 0.99 -2.26 -12.08
C VAL A 24 1.18 -2.35 -13.60
N PRO A 25 2.42 -2.37 -14.16
CA PRO A 25 2.61 -2.58 -15.60
C PRO A 25 2.06 -3.90 -16.14
N TYR A 26 1.84 -4.91 -15.30
CA TYR A 26 1.26 -6.19 -15.69
C TYR A 26 -0.28 -6.20 -15.69
N PHE A 27 -0.92 -5.15 -15.17
CA PHE A 27 -2.37 -5.00 -15.27
C PHE A 27 -2.79 -4.73 -16.71
N SER A 28 -4.05 -5.06 -17.02
CA SER A 28 -4.59 -4.78 -18.36
C SER A 28 -4.65 -3.26 -18.63
N PRO A 29 -4.68 -2.85 -19.92
CA PRO A 29 -4.82 -1.44 -20.26
C PRO A 29 -6.06 -0.77 -19.65
N LEU A 30 -7.17 -1.51 -19.52
CA LEU A 30 -8.41 -1.02 -18.90
C LEU A 30 -8.22 -0.77 -17.40
N ALA A 31 -7.66 -1.75 -16.67
CA ALA A 31 -7.35 -1.61 -15.26
C ALA A 31 -6.41 -0.43 -14.99
N GLN A 32 -5.32 -0.31 -15.78
CA GLN A 32 -4.40 0.80 -15.63
C GLN A 32 -5.04 2.15 -15.98
N SER A 33 -5.99 2.19 -16.92
CA SER A 33 -6.69 3.44 -17.25
C SER A 33 -7.60 3.88 -16.12
N HIS A 34 -8.35 2.96 -15.50
CA HIS A 34 -9.19 3.25 -14.35
C HIS A 34 -8.35 3.62 -13.12
N LEU A 35 -7.26 2.90 -12.86
CA LEU A 35 -6.35 3.20 -11.75
C LEU A 35 -5.81 4.65 -11.81
N ARG A 36 -5.56 5.17 -13.03
CA ARG A 36 -5.10 6.56 -13.24
C ARG A 36 -6.21 7.60 -13.12
N SER A 37 -7.48 7.20 -13.14
CA SER A 37 -8.63 8.12 -13.06
C SER A 37 -9.12 8.35 -11.63
N ILE A 38 -8.75 7.47 -10.69
CA ILE A 38 -9.17 7.52 -9.29
C ILE A 38 -8.03 7.99 -8.35
N PRO A 39 -8.36 8.47 -7.13
CA PRO A 39 -7.36 8.71 -6.10
C PRO A 39 -6.54 7.47 -5.77
N THR A 40 -5.23 7.65 -5.67
CA THR A 40 -4.27 6.57 -5.42
C THR A 40 -3.26 6.92 -4.34
N ILE A 41 -3.04 5.99 -3.42
CA ILE A 41 -2.01 6.06 -2.38
C ILE A 41 -1.01 4.94 -2.65
N VAL A 42 0.26 5.27 -2.85
CA VAL A 42 1.33 4.29 -3.11
C VAL A 42 2.31 4.26 -1.94
N LEU A 43 2.61 3.06 -1.45
CA LEU A 43 3.65 2.78 -0.46
C LEU A 43 4.72 1.93 -1.15
N ASP A 44 5.87 2.53 -1.44
CA ASP A 44 6.96 1.90 -2.18
C ASP A 44 8.32 2.12 -1.50
N TYR A 45 9.27 1.26 -1.84
CA TYR A 45 10.64 1.35 -1.33
C TYR A 45 11.51 2.35 -2.11
N PRO A 46 12.64 2.82 -1.54
CA PRO A 46 13.53 3.77 -2.20
C PRO A 46 14.03 3.26 -3.56
N GLY A 47 13.95 4.13 -4.57
CA GLY A 47 14.43 3.82 -5.92
C GLY A 47 13.47 2.98 -6.77
N SER A 48 12.28 2.63 -6.26
CA SER A 48 11.23 2.04 -7.08
C SER A 48 10.75 3.07 -8.14
N PRO A 49 10.83 2.76 -9.44
CA PRO A 49 10.36 3.68 -10.48
C PRO A 49 8.82 3.70 -10.50
N PRO A 50 8.17 4.87 -10.42
CA PRO A 50 6.71 4.94 -10.43
C PRO A 50 6.15 4.51 -11.80
N ALA A 51 5.23 3.55 -11.80
CA ALA A 51 4.54 3.08 -13.01
C ALA A 51 3.50 4.10 -13.55
N PHE A 52 3.08 5.03 -12.70
CA PHE A 52 2.17 6.14 -12.99
C PHE A 52 2.32 7.20 -11.90
N THR A 53 1.69 8.37 -12.06
CA THR A 53 1.71 9.44 -11.05
C THR A 53 0.60 9.19 -10.02
N PRO A 54 0.91 8.83 -8.75
CA PRO A 54 -0.10 8.66 -7.73
C PRO A 54 -0.56 9.99 -7.13
N THR A 55 -1.70 9.99 -6.43
CA THR A 55 -2.17 11.15 -5.67
C THR A 55 -1.27 11.42 -4.46
N ILE A 56 -0.89 10.36 -3.73
CA ILE A 56 0.03 10.42 -2.59
C ILE A 56 1.02 9.26 -2.72
N ALA A 57 2.29 9.52 -2.46
CA ALA A 57 3.33 8.51 -2.41
C ALA A 57 4.09 8.59 -1.07
N PHE A 58 4.23 7.45 -0.40
CA PHE A 58 5.09 7.27 0.76
C PHE A 58 6.29 6.40 0.39
N THR A 59 7.47 6.83 0.79
CA THR A 59 8.66 5.98 0.73
C THR A 59 8.82 5.23 2.04
N THR A 60 8.84 3.89 1.99
CA THR A 60 8.85 3.02 3.16
C THR A 60 10.19 2.32 3.36
N ALA A 61 10.44 1.85 4.59
CA ALA A 61 11.57 1.04 4.96
C ALA A 61 11.52 -0.33 4.25
N VAL A 62 12.70 -0.91 3.98
CA VAL A 62 12.82 -2.20 3.29
C VAL A 62 13.02 -3.30 4.32
N TYR A 63 12.12 -4.28 4.36
CA TYR A 63 12.26 -5.43 5.23
C TYR A 63 13.50 -6.26 4.89
N GLY A 64 14.23 -6.73 5.90
CA GLY A 64 15.48 -7.48 5.72
C GLY A 64 16.72 -6.61 5.47
N LEU A 65 16.55 -5.29 5.31
CA LEU A 65 17.64 -4.31 5.31
C LEU A 65 17.46 -3.33 6.45
N HIS A 66 16.33 -2.63 6.45
CA HIS A 66 16.00 -1.55 7.39
C HIS A 66 15.13 -2.04 8.56
N ALA A 67 14.18 -2.93 8.27
CA ALA A 67 13.20 -3.40 9.24
C ALA A 67 13.23 -4.93 9.40
N VAL A 68 12.84 -5.40 10.60
CA VAL A 68 12.55 -6.82 10.85
C VAL A 68 11.16 -7.15 10.31
N GLY A 69 10.92 -8.41 9.99
CA GLY A 69 9.63 -8.86 9.49
C GLY A 69 9.60 -10.36 9.25
N THR A 70 8.46 -10.88 8.83
CA THR A 70 8.31 -12.28 8.43
C THR A 70 7.84 -12.33 6.98
N VAL A 71 8.56 -13.07 6.14
CA VAL A 71 8.11 -13.41 4.79
C VAL A 71 7.78 -14.88 4.74
N TYR A 72 6.78 -15.22 3.91
CA TYR A 72 6.43 -16.60 3.65
C TYR A 72 7.02 -16.99 2.30
N ARG A 73 7.76 -18.09 2.29
CA ARG A 73 8.18 -18.74 1.05
C ARG A 73 6.96 -19.35 0.35
N MET A 74 7.15 -19.73 -0.92
CA MET A 74 6.10 -20.38 -1.72
C MET A 74 5.61 -21.72 -1.14
N ASP A 75 6.40 -22.38 -0.29
CA ASP A 75 6.01 -23.57 0.47
C ASP A 75 5.37 -23.24 1.84
N ASN A 76 4.94 -21.99 2.05
CA ASN A 76 4.35 -21.44 3.28
C ASN A 76 5.25 -21.52 4.53
N VAL A 77 6.55 -21.74 4.35
CA VAL A 77 7.50 -21.72 5.47
C VAL A 77 7.80 -20.26 5.85
N PRO A 78 7.56 -19.85 7.10
CA PRO A 78 7.89 -18.50 7.56
C PRO A 78 9.41 -18.34 7.71
N VAL A 79 9.94 -17.25 7.17
CA VAL A 79 11.35 -16.86 7.30
C VAL A 79 11.43 -15.50 7.98
N GLN A 80 12.18 -15.45 9.08
CA GLN A 80 12.41 -14.22 9.83
C GLN A 80 13.48 -13.36 9.15
N LEU A 81 13.11 -12.13 8.82
CA LEU A 81 14.00 -11.12 8.28
C LEU A 81 14.70 -10.37 9.41
N ARG A 82 15.98 -10.08 9.20
CA ARG A 82 16.82 -9.33 10.15
C ARG A 82 17.12 -7.95 9.56
N SER A 83 17.16 -6.92 10.39
CA SER A 83 17.66 -5.61 9.99
C SER A 83 19.19 -5.58 10.07
N SER A 84 19.84 -5.03 9.05
CA SER A 84 21.29 -4.85 8.98
C SER A 84 21.70 -3.38 8.92
N MET A 85 20.75 -2.48 8.68
CA MET A 85 20.95 -1.03 8.51
C MET A 85 19.81 -0.27 9.18
N THR A 86 20.09 0.92 9.72
CA THR A 86 19.06 1.80 10.29
C THR A 86 18.52 2.76 9.25
N THR A 87 17.25 3.15 9.37
CA THR A 87 16.61 4.17 8.55
C THR A 87 15.61 4.98 9.39
N GLU A 88 15.33 6.22 8.98
CA GLU A 88 14.25 7.03 9.54
C GLU A 88 12.92 6.82 8.80
N LEU A 89 12.94 6.10 7.67
CA LEU A 89 11.74 5.78 6.90
C LEU A 89 10.81 4.86 7.73
N PRO A 90 9.48 5.09 7.70
CA PRO A 90 8.52 4.22 8.34
C PRO A 90 8.37 2.91 7.56
N THR A 91 7.97 1.82 8.21
CA THR A 91 7.50 0.63 7.46
C THR A 91 6.14 0.91 6.81
N ASP A 92 5.75 0.09 5.83
CA ASP A 92 4.39 0.12 5.29
C ASP A 92 3.32 -0.12 6.37
N ALA A 93 3.58 -1.04 7.30
CA ALA A 93 2.75 -1.31 8.46
C ALA A 93 2.61 -0.07 9.36
N ASP A 94 3.69 0.66 9.62
CA ASP A 94 3.62 1.90 10.41
C ASP A 94 2.73 2.95 9.74
N VAL A 95 2.88 3.13 8.41
CA VAL A 95 2.05 4.06 7.64
C VAL A 95 0.57 3.65 7.72
N LEU A 96 0.26 2.38 7.48
CA LEU A 96 -1.11 1.88 7.51
C LEU A 96 -1.74 1.98 8.92
N CYS A 97 -0.98 1.66 9.97
CA CYS A 97 -1.43 1.80 11.35
C CYS A 97 -1.74 3.26 11.70
N ARG A 98 -0.94 4.22 11.22
CA ARG A 98 -1.21 5.65 11.43
C ARG A 98 -2.47 6.09 10.68
N ILE A 99 -2.62 5.67 9.42
CA ILE A 99 -3.84 5.96 8.64
C ILE A 99 -5.08 5.40 9.34
N LEU A 100 -5.00 4.17 9.87
CA LEU A 100 -6.10 3.54 10.60
C LEU A 100 -6.45 4.30 11.88
N ALA A 101 -5.45 4.71 12.67
CA ALA A 101 -5.67 5.47 13.90
C ALA A 101 -6.34 6.83 13.64
N GLU A 102 -5.95 7.53 12.57
CA GLU A 102 -6.57 8.78 12.15
C GLU A 102 -8.00 8.56 11.63
N HIS A 103 -8.22 7.51 10.84
CA HIS A 103 -9.55 7.10 10.38
C HIS A 103 -10.49 6.83 11.55
N ASP A 104 -10.05 6.08 12.56
CA ASP A 104 -10.87 5.72 13.71
C ASP A 104 -11.20 6.97 14.55
N SER A 105 -10.22 7.85 14.74
CA SER A 105 -10.43 9.16 15.39
C SER A 105 -11.45 10.02 14.64
N PHE A 106 -11.40 10.03 13.31
CA PHE A 106 -12.37 10.75 12.48
C PHE A 106 -13.76 10.14 12.56
N LYS A 107 -13.85 8.81 12.57
CA LYS A 107 -15.11 8.08 12.68
C LYS A 107 -15.80 8.34 14.03
N ASP A 108 -15.05 8.36 15.13
CA ASP A 108 -15.59 8.65 16.46
C ASP A 108 -16.15 10.07 16.57
N GLN A 109 -15.53 11.04 15.87
CA GLN A 109 -16.04 12.42 15.79
C GLN A 109 -17.36 12.53 15.02
N MET A 110 -17.60 11.68 14.00
CA MET A 110 -18.85 11.69 13.24
C MET A 110 -20.01 10.97 13.95
N ILE A 111 -19.73 10.02 14.83
CA ILE A 111 -20.75 9.21 15.53
C ILE A 111 -21.20 9.85 16.85
N THR A 112 -20.44 10.81 17.39
CA THR A 112 -20.86 11.54 18.58
C THR A 112 -21.98 12.52 18.22
N PRO A 113 -23.20 12.42 18.80
CA PRO A 113 -24.25 13.40 18.54
C PRO A 113 -23.76 14.76 19.03
N LEU A 114 -23.90 15.79 18.19
CA LEU A 114 -23.84 17.18 18.63
C LEU A 114 -24.78 17.33 19.83
N ALA A 115 -24.19 17.50 21.02
CA ALA A 115 -24.90 17.84 22.25
C ALA A 115 -25.37 19.29 22.22
#